data_AF-A0A1D9P140-F1
#
_entry.id   AF-A0A1D9P140-F1
#
_cell.length_a   1.000
_cell.length_b   1.000
_cell.length_c   1.000
_cell.angle_alpha   90.00
_cell.angle_beta   90.00
_cell.angle_gamma   90.00
#
_symmetry.space_group_name_H-M   'P 1'
#
loop_
_entity.id
_entity.type
_entity.pdbx_description
1 polymer ?
#
loop_
_entity_poly.entity_id
_entity_poly.type
_entity_poly.pdbx_seq_one_letter_code
_entity_poly.pdbx_strand_id
1 'polypeptide(L)'
;MKKIVEQGLLYDFYGELLTEHQRKVYEAAVYDDLSLTEIADEHGISKQGVHDLIKRCTKTMQGYEDRLHMIRRFEAIKENAEQLQKLSKGSTDISDIEFRNKVNTISSNILEELNS
;
A
#
# COMPACT_ATOMS: atom_id res chain seq x y z
N MET A 1 -11.69 3.25 -10.81
CA MET A 1 -11.28 1.87 -10.50
C MET A 1 -11.06 1.77 -8.99
N LYS A 2 -12.01 1.20 -8.23
CA LYS A 2 -11.76 0.87 -6.80
C LYS A 2 -10.92 -0.40 -6.78
N LYS A 3 -9.60 -0.28 -6.92
CA LYS A 3 -8.72 -1.34 -6.44
C LYS A 3 -8.80 -1.23 -4.92
N ILE A 4 -9.42 -2.22 -4.28
CA ILE A 4 -9.28 -2.39 -2.84
C ILE A 4 -7.79 -2.60 -2.64
N VAL A 5 -7.11 -1.62 -2.07
CA VAL A 5 -5.73 -1.83 -1.62
C VAL A 5 -5.81 -2.88 -0.52
N GLU A 6 -4.91 -3.86 -0.57
CA GLU A 6 -4.84 -4.88 0.47
C GLU A 6 -4.67 -4.20 1.83
N GLN A 7 -5.44 -4.65 2.83
CA GLN A 7 -5.47 -4.02 4.15
C GLN A 7 -4.07 -3.94 4.77
N GLY A 8 -3.22 -4.94 4.50
CA GLY A 8 -1.82 -4.94 4.89
C GLY A 8 -1.05 -3.77 4.31
N LEU A 9 -1.16 -3.54 3.00
CA LEU A 9 -0.44 -2.44 2.34
C LEU A 9 -0.95 -1.06 2.76
N LEU A 10 -2.26 -0.91 3.00
CA LEU A 10 -2.81 0.32 3.61
C LEU A 10 -2.22 0.58 4.99
N TYR A 11 -2.12 -0.48 5.80
CA TYR A 11 -1.57 -0.40 7.13
C TYR A 11 -0.07 -0.09 7.14
N ASP A 12 0.71 -0.72 6.26
CA ASP A 12 2.15 -0.47 6.16
C ASP A 12 2.47 1.01 5.85
N PHE A 13 1.61 1.68 5.08
CA PHE A 13 1.81 3.07 4.69
C PHE A 13 1.18 4.08 5.66
N TYR A 14 0.06 3.72 6.29
CA TYR A 14 -0.78 4.69 7.02
C TYR A 14 -1.12 4.28 8.46
N GLY A 15 -0.70 3.09 8.91
CA GLY A 15 -1.00 2.56 10.24
C GLY A 15 -0.44 3.43 11.37
N GLU A 16 0.73 4.03 11.17
CA GLU A 16 1.35 4.98 12.12
C GLU A 16 0.57 6.30 12.29
N LEU A 17 -0.40 6.59 11.40
CA LEU A 17 -1.29 7.76 11.54
C LEU A 17 -2.52 7.46 12.40
N LEU A 18 -2.75 6.19 12.76
CA LEU A 18 -3.79 5.80 13.69
C LEU A 18 -3.36 6.13 15.13
N THR A 19 -4.32 6.27 16.04
CA THR A 19 -3.98 6.37 17.46
C THR A 19 -3.42 5.04 17.97
N GLU A 20 -2.63 5.07 19.05
CA GLU A 20 -2.06 3.84 19.64
C GLU A 20 -3.14 2.79 19.94
N HIS A 21 -4.29 3.21 20.47
CA HIS A 21 -5.42 2.31 20.73
C HIS A 21 -5.99 1.71 19.44
N GLN A 22 -6.16 2.52 18.40
CA GLN A 22 -6.64 2.05 17.09
C GLN A 22 -5.68 1.03 16.49
N ARG A 23 -4.37 1.31 16.56
CA ARG A 23 -3.31 0.46 16.05
C ARG A 23 -3.34 -0.92 16.71
N LYS A 24 -3.36 -0.97 18.05
CA LYS A 24 -3.42 -2.24 18.82
C LYS A 24 -4.62 -3.09 18.45
N VAL A 25 -5.82 -2.49 18.41
CA VAL A 25 -7.05 -3.22 18.05
C VAL A 25 -7.02 -3.69 16.59
N TYR A 26 -6.43 -2.91 15.69
CA TYR A 26 -6.31 -3.29 14.28
C TYR A 26 -5.31 -4.43 14.09
N GLU A 27 -4.14 -4.36 14.73
CA GLU A 27 -3.10 -5.40 14.67
C GLU A 27 -3.60 -6.73 15.21
N ALA A 28 -4.25 -6.68 16.39
CA ALA A 28 -4.87 -7.83 17.02
C ALA A 28 -5.84 -8.56 16.06
N ALA A 29 -6.62 -7.79 15.29
CA ALA A 29 -7.64 -8.34 14.39
C ALA A 29 -7.10 -8.78 13.03
N VAL A 30 -6.05 -8.13 12.51
CA VAL A 30 -5.58 -8.29 11.12
C VAL A 30 -4.30 -9.11 11.02
N TYR A 31 -3.46 -9.11 12.07
CA TYR A 31 -2.16 -9.77 12.08
C TYR A 31 -2.02 -10.87 13.15
N ASP A 32 -2.67 -10.70 14.31
CA ASP A 32 -2.53 -11.65 15.42
C ASP A 32 -3.60 -12.76 15.41
N ASP A 33 -4.48 -12.79 14.40
CA ASP A 33 -5.60 -13.73 14.24
C ASP A 33 -6.52 -13.84 15.48
N LEU A 34 -6.55 -12.80 16.33
CA LEU A 34 -7.45 -12.77 17.49
C LEU A 34 -8.90 -12.62 17.04
N SER A 35 -9.79 -13.36 17.70
CA SER A 35 -11.22 -13.21 17.46
C SER A 35 -11.72 -11.86 17.98
N LEU A 36 -12.76 -11.32 17.33
CA LEU A 36 -13.39 -10.06 17.77
C LEU A 36 -13.90 -10.10 19.23
N THR A 37 -14.12 -11.29 19.79
CA THR A 37 -14.49 -11.47 21.20
C THR A 37 -13.27 -11.32 22.11
N GLU A 38 -12.14 -11.96 21.78
CA GLU A 38 -10.90 -11.84 22.55
C GLU A 38 -10.41 -10.39 22.58
N ILE A 39 -10.47 -9.70 21.44
CA ILE A 39 -10.10 -8.28 21.33
C ILE A 39 -11.05 -7.39 22.13
N ALA A 40 -12.35 -7.71 22.14
CA ALA A 40 -13.34 -6.99 22.90
C ALA A 40 -13.06 -7.09 24.41
N ASP A 41 -12.75 -8.30 24.89
CA ASP A 41 -12.44 -8.57 26.28
C ASP A 41 -11.13 -7.88 26.72
N GLU A 42 -10.07 -7.93 25.90
CA GLU A 42 -8.78 -7.30 26.20
C GLU A 42 -8.87 -5.77 26.27
N HIS A 43 -9.64 -5.16 25.37
CA HIS A 43 -9.76 -3.71 25.27
C HIS A 43 -10.95 -3.11 26.03
N GLY A 44 -11.77 -3.94 26.69
CA GLY A 44 -12.94 -3.49 27.44
C GLY A 44 -14.01 -2.82 26.58
N ILE A 45 -14.15 -3.26 25.32
CA ILE A 45 -15.14 -2.74 24.36
C ILE A 45 -16.07 -3.86 23.90
N SER A 46 -17.18 -3.54 23.23
CA SER A 46 -18.06 -4.59 22.70
C SER A 46 -17.47 -5.21 21.43
N LYS A 47 -17.85 -6.45 21.11
CA LYS A 47 -17.54 -7.10 19.83
C LYS A 47 -17.93 -6.24 18.62
N GLN A 48 -19.08 -5.55 18.69
CA GLN A 48 -19.51 -4.60 17.67
C GLN A 48 -18.59 -3.36 17.62
N GLY A 49 -18.15 -2.89 18.79
CA GLY A 49 -17.16 -1.82 18.92
C GLY A 49 -15.84 -2.14 18.24
N VAL A 50 -15.33 -3.37 18.38
CA VAL A 50 -14.13 -3.85 17.67
C VAL A 50 -14.34 -3.78 16.16
N HIS A 51 -15.43 -4.40 15.66
CA HIS A 51 -15.76 -4.40 14.24
C HIS A 51 -15.86 -2.98 13.65
N ASP A 52 -16.54 -2.08 14.36
CA ASP A 52 -16.71 -0.69 13.91
C ASP A 52 -15.39 0.10 13.96
N LEU A 53 -14.53 -0.19 14.94
CA LEU A 53 -13.20 0.42 15.03
C LEU A 53 -12.34 0.01 13.84
N ILE A 54 -12.26 -1.29 13.51
CA ILE A 54 -11.49 -1.77 12.34
C ILE A 54 -12.00 -1.09 11.06
N LYS A 55 -13.32 -1.05 10.87
CA LYS A 55 -13.94 -0.41 9.70
C LYS A 55 -13.60 1.09 9.62
N ARG A 56 -13.61 1.81 10.75
CA ARG A 56 -13.21 3.22 10.80
C ARG A 56 -11.73 3.40 10.46
N CYS A 57 -10.84 2.57 11.01
CA CYS A 57 -9.40 2.64 10.72
C CYS A 57 -9.12 2.43 9.23
N THR A 58 -9.69 1.39 8.64
CA THR A 58 -9.57 1.13 7.19
C THR A 58 -10.08 2.32 6.36
N LYS A 59 -11.22 2.91 6.75
CA LYS A 59 -11.77 4.08 6.04
C LYS A 59 -10.86 5.32 6.19
N THR A 60 -10.27 5.53 7.37
CA THR A 60 -9.33 6.62 7.61
C THR A 60 -8.08 6.46 6.74
N MET A 61 -7.46 5.27 6.74
CA MET A 61 -6.28 4.98 5.93
C MET A 61 -6.56 5.09 4.43
N GLN A 62 -7.71 4.58 3.97
CA GLN A 62 -8.14 4.78 2.58
C GLN A 62 -8.31 6.28 2.26
N GLY A 63 -8.81 7.08 3.19
CA GLY A 63 -8.91 8.53 3.03
C GLY A 63 -7.55 9.23 2.91
N TYR A 64 -6.50 8.70 3.55
CA TYR A 64 -5.14 9.16 3.33
C TYR A 64 -4.64 8.78 1.93
N GLU A 65 -4.85 7.53 1.49
CA GLU A 65 -4.48 7.11 0.13
C GLU A 65 -5.21 7.91 -0.96
N ASP A 66 -6.49 8.21 -0.77
CA ASP A 66 -7.26 9.01 -1.71
C ASP A 66 -6.75 10.46 -1.85
N ARG A 67 -5.96 10.95 -0.87
CA ARG A 67 -5.38 12.30 -0.85
C ARG A 67 -3.91 12.34 -1.22
N LEU A 68 -3.16 11.34 -0.78
CA LEU A 68 -1.69 11.33 -0.86
C LEU A 68 -1.18 10.41 -1.98
N HIS A 69 -1.97 9.41 -2.37
CA HIS A 69 -1.66 8.47 -3.45
C HIS A 69 -0.31 7.74 -3.29
N MET A 70 0.17 7.55 -2.05
CA MET A 70 1.51 7.00 -1.79
C MET A 70 1.62 5.56 -2.29
N ILE A 71 0.58 4.75 -2.07
CA ILE A 71 0.59 3.35 -2.47
C ILE A 71 0.53 3.25 -3.99
N ARG A 72 -0.36 4.01 -4.63
CA ARG A 72 -0.46 4.06 -6.09
C ARG A 72 0.87 4.45 -6.74
N ARG A 73 1.55 5.48 -6.23
CA ARG A 73 2.85 5.94 -6.74
C ARG A 73 3.94 4.90 -6.51
N PHE A 74 3.96 4.30 -5.32
CA PHE A 74 4.89 3.22 -5.00
C PHE A 74 4.74 2.03 -5.98
N GLU A 75 3.51 1.60 -6.26
CA GLU A 75 3.24 0.53 -7.24
C GLU A 75 3.71 0.91 -8.65
N ALA A 76 3.44 2.15 -9.09
CA ALA A 76 3.87 2.63 -10.42
C ALA A 76 5.40 2.68 -10.55
N ILE A 77 6.09 3.17 -9.52
CA ILE A 77 7.56 3.21 -9.48
C ILE A 77 8.12 1.79 -9.49
N LYS A 78 7.55 0.89 -8.68
CA LYS A 78 7.95 -0.52 -8.61
C LYS A 78 7.80 -1.21 -9.98
N GLU A 79 6.67 -1.02 -10.65
CA GLU A 79 6.42 -1.59 -11.98
C GLU A 79 7.45 -1.10 -13.00
N ASN A 80 7.71 0.21 -13.05
CA ASN A 80 8.72 0.79 -13.92
C ASN A 80 10.13 0.24 -13.63
N ALA A 81 10.50 0.09 -12.35
CA ALA A 81 11.78 -0.49 -11.95
C ALA A 81 11.90 -1.97 -12.37
N GLU A 82 10.82 -2.76 -12.25
CA GLU A 82 10.78 -4.14 -12.73
C GLU A 82 10.91 -4.23 -14.25
N GLN A 83 10.31 -3.29 -14.99
CA GLN A 83 10.47 -3.20 -16.45
C GLN A 83 11.93 -2.89 -16.84
N LEU A 84 12.60 -1.95 -16.16
CA LEU A 84 14.03 -1.69 -16.36
C LEU A 84 14.86 -2.94 -16.07
N GLN A 85 14.56 -3.65 -14.98
CA GLN A 85 15.28 -4.87 -14.64
C GLN A 85 15.14 -5.93 -15.73
N LYS A 86 13.92 -6.13 -16.26
CA LYS A 86 13.65 -7.05 -17.38
C LYS A 86 14.42 -6.63 -18.65
N LEU A 87 14.40 -5.34 -18.98
CA LEU A 87 15.14 -4.81 -20.14
C LEU A 87 16.66 -5.04 -20.00
N SER A 88 17.23 -4.92 -18.80
CA SER A 88 18.67 -5.14 -18.60
C SER A 88 19.10 -6.61 -18.61
N LYS A 89 18.20 -7.53 -18.20
CA LYS A 89 18.49 -8.96 -18.09
C LYS A 89 18.20 -9.74 -19.38
N GLY A 90 17.37 -9.19 -20.27
CA GLY A 90 17.03 -9.82 -21.54
C GLY A 90 18.12 -9.63 -22.58
N SER A 91 18.43 -10.71 -23.32
CA SER A 91 19.02 -10.62 -24.66
C SER A 91 17.97 -10.00 -25.57
N THR A 92 17.82 -8.68 -25.53
CA THR A 92 16.78 -8.00 -26.29
C THR A 92 17.16 -7.97 -27.77
N ASP A 93 16.32 -8.54 -28.63
CA ASP A 93 16.38 -8.41 -30.11
C ASP A 93 16.14 -6.95 -30.60
N ILE A 94 16.27 -5.97 -29.71
CA ILE A 94 16.00 -4.57 -30.00
C ILE A 94 17.31 -3.85 -30.26
N SER A 95 17.29 -2.88 -31.17
CA SER A 95 18.47 -2.06 -31.44
C SER A 95 18.90 -1.26 -30.22
N ASP A 96 20.18 -0.89 -30.13
CA ASP A 96 20.71 -0.01 -29.07
C ASP A 96 19.92 1.30 -28.94
N ILE A 97 19.44 1.84 -30.06
CA ILE A 97 18.63 3.07 -30.09
C ILE A 97 17.28 2.82 -29.40
N GLU A 98 16.61 1.72 -29.73
CA GLU A 98 15.34 1.35 -29.12
C GLU A 98 15.49 1.05 -27.62
N PHE A 99 16.58 0.38 -27.23
CA PHE A 99 16.91 0.13 -25.83
C PHE A 99 17.07 1.44 -25.05
N ARG A 100 17.90 2.37 -25.55
CA ARG A 100 18.12 3.69 -24.91
C ARG A 100 16.82 4.49 -24.79
N ASN A 101 15.99 4.47 -25.83
CA ASN A 101 14.69 5.15 -25.81
C ASN A 101 13.78 4.57 -24.71
N LYS A 102 13.65 3.24 -24.62
CA LYS A 102 12.85 2.59 -23.58
C LYS A 102 13.37 2.90 -22.17
N VAL A 103 14.69 2.83 -21.97
CA VAL A 103 15.31 3.18 -20.67
C VAL A 103 14.99 4.63 -20.29
N ASN A 104 15.15 5.58 -21.22
CA ASN A 104 14.84 6.98 -20.97
C ASN A 104 13.36 7.19 -20.65
N THR A 105 12.44 6.59 -21.41
CA THR A 105 11.01 6.69 -21.16
C THR A 105 10.64 6.18 -19.77
N ILE A 106 11.09 4.98 -19.40
CA ILE A 106 10.75 4.40 -18.10
C ILE A 106 11.38 5.22 -16.96
N SER A 107 12.61 5.72 -17.14
CA SER A 107 13.27 6.59 -16.16
C SER A 107 12.52 7.91 -15.97
N SER A 108 12.04 8.52 -17.05
CA SER A 108 11.20 9.73 -16.97
C SER A 108 9.91 9.48 -16.22
N ASN A 109 9.21 8.36 -16.48
CA ASN A 109 7.98 8.00 -15.76
C ASN A 109 8.24 7.85 -14.25
N ILE A 110 9.35 7.22 -13.85
CA ILE A 110 9.72 7.11 -12.43
C ILE A 110 9.91 8.49 -11.80
N LEU A 111 10.61 9.39 -12.50
CA LEU A 111 10.85 10.75 -12.01
C LEU A 111 9.56 11.56 -11.90
N GLU A 112 8.62 11.39 -12.83
CA GLU A 112 7.29 12.02 -12.77
C GLU A 112 6.50 11.52 -11.55
N GLU A 113 6.48 10.22 -11.32
CA GLU A 113 5.79 9.63 -10.15
C GLU A 113 6.44 10.04 -8.82
N LEU A 114 7.75 10.28 -8.77
CA LEU A 114 8.45 10.76 -7.58
C LEU A 114 8.22 12.27 -7.30
N ASN A 115 7.99 13.07 -8.34
CA ASN A 115 7.80 14.53 -8.21
C ASN A 115 6.32 14.95 -8.14
N SER A 116 5.39 14.03 -8.40
CA SER A 116 3.94 14.23 -8.21
C SER A 116 3.55 14.20 -6.73
#